data_AF-A0A5C4IYD2-F1
#
_entry.id   AF-A0A5C4IYD2-F1
#
_cell.length_a   1.000
_cell.length_b   1.000
_cell.length_c   1.000
_cell.angle_alpha   90.00
_cell.angle_beta   90.00
_cell.angle_gamma   90.00
#
_symmetry.space_group_name_H-M   'P 1'
#
loop_
_entity.id
_entity.type
_entity.pdbx_description
1 polymer ?
#
loop_
_entity_poly.entity_id
_entity_poly.type
_entity_poly.pdbx_seq_one_letter_code
_entity_poly.pdbx_strand_id
1 'polypeptide(L)'
;AGSIRIPAAWTGLVGIKPRRGRVSGFPRTDPFHGITVWGPLARNVEDAALLLDVLSGSHPEDAYQIDPPGVSFVEAARREPGRLRVAVSFRTAFGVSGRLHPEIRGAVERLARRLIDLGHKVFPADPDYGLVGLGLIPRGTAGAADWLDSIPNARPERRTEIEATIGRVAGRRLLPLAKRMDPYLRRKVGRIFQVADAVLTPTTAQPPLRVGA
;
A
#
# COMPACT_ATOMS: atom_id res chain seq x y z
N ALA A 1 -6.80 -0.70 1.50
CA ALA A 1 -5.90 0.08 2.37
C ALA A 1 -4.88 0.85 1.53
N GLY A 2 -4.64 2.12 1.85
CA GLY A 2 -3.76 2.97 1.06
C GLY A 2 -3.46 4.33 1.67
N SER A 3 -3.57 4.51 2.98
CA SER A 3 -3.60 5.83 3.64
C SER A 3 -2.35 6.70 3.48
N ILE A 4 -1.22 6.17 3.00
CA ILE A 4 -0.08 6.97 2.53
C ILE A 4 -0.32 7.40 1.07
N ARG A 5 -0.64 6.45 0.20
CA ARG A 5 -0.70 6.65 -1.26
C ARG A 5 -1.95 7.39 -1.73
N ILE A 6 -3.10 7.15 -1.11
CA ILE A 6 -4.39 7.76 -1.48
C ILE A 6 -4.35 9.29 -1.28
N PRO A 7 -4.04 9.83 -0.08
CA PRO A 7 -3.94 11.27 0.07
C PRO A 7 -2.82 11.86 -0.78
N ALA A 8 -1.68 11.18 -0.93
CA ALA A 8 -0.61 11.64 -1.82
C ALA A 8 -1.10 11.87 -3.26
N ALA A 9 -1.84 10.91 -3.81
CA ALA A 9 -2.42 11.03 -5.15
C ALA A 9 -3.46 12.15 -5.27
N TRP A 10 -4.21 12.41 -4.21
CA TRP A 10 -5.23 13.46 -4.17
C TRP A 10 -4.69 14.86 -3.90
N THR A 11 -3.48 14.99 -3.36
CA THR A 11 -2.85 16.28 -3.03
C THR A 11 -1.59 16.58 -3.85
N GLY A 12 -1.28 15.75 -4.84
CA GLY A 12 -0.12 15.97 -5.72
C GLY A 12 1.23 15.77 -5.02
N LEU A 13 1.28 14.90 -4.01
CA LEU A 13 2.50 14.56 -3.27
C LEU A 13 3.07 13.19 -3.70
N VAL A 14 4.33 12.97 -3.37
CA VAL A 14 4.98 11.66 -3.41
C VAL A 14 4.76 10.95 -2.08
N GLY A 15 4.21 9.74 -2.11
CA GLY A 15 4.00 8.91 -0.92
C GLY A 15 4.62 7.52 -1.05
N ILE A 16 5.58 7.21 -0.19
CA ILE A 16 6.25 5.90 -0.20
C ILE A 16 5.62 4.99 0.86
N LYS A 17 4.97 3.90 0.44
CA LYS A 17 4.56 2.81 1.34
C LYS A 17 5.64 1.72 1.31
N PRO A 18 6.54 1.64 2.32
CA PRO A 18 7.65 0.71 2.27
C PRO A 18 7.23 -0.74 2.51
N ARG A 19 8.17 -1.67 2.32
CA ARG A 19 8.03 -3.08 2.71
C ARG A 19 7.74 -3.16 4.21
N ARG A 20 6.85 -4.08 4.61
CA ARG A 20 6.59 -4.39 6.03
C ARG A 20 7.89 -4.75 6.75
N GLY A 21 8.11 -4.13 7.92
CA GLY A 21 9.33 -4.23 8.71
C GLY A 21 10.44 -3.23 8.37
N ARG A 22 10.25 -2.35 7.37
CA ARG A 22 11.25 -1.32 7.03
C ARG A 22 11.34 -0.19 8.06
N VAL A 23 10.20 0.24 8.58
CA VAL A 23 10.07 1.31 9.58
C VAL A 23 9.40 0.71 10.81
N SER A 24 10.06 0.85 11.96
CA SER A 24 9.56 0.34 13.22
C SER A 24 8.19 0.91 13.58
N GLY A 25 7.33 0.05 14.14
CA GLY A 25 6.04 0.46 14.69
C GLY A 25 6.04 0.57 16.21
N PHE A 26 7.16 0.26 16.86
CA PHE A 26 7.27 0.18 18.31
C PHE A 26 6.74 1.44 19.01
N PRO A 27 5.94 1.32 20.09
CA PRO A 27 5.56 0.08 20.78
C PRO A 27 4.38 -0.69 20.15
N ARG A 28 3.79 -0.20 19.05
CA ARG A 28 2.67 -0.84 18.36
C ARG A 28 3.17 -1.66 17.17
N THR A 29 3.66 -2.85 17.45
CA THR A 29 4.53 -3.63 16.54
C THR A 29 3.81 -4.44 15.46
N ASP A 30 2.50 -4.73 15.60
CA ASP A 30 1.67 -5.41 14.57
C ASP A 30 0.33 -4.66 14.32
N PRO A 31 0.33 -3.37 13.96
CA PRO A 31 -0.88 -2.59 13.86
C PRO A 31 -1.76 -3.11 12.71
N PHE A 32 -3.06 -3.26 13.00
CA PHE A 32 -4.03 -3.86 12.09
C PHE A 32 -3.59 -5.23 11.55
N HIS A 33 -2.86 -5.99 12.37
CA HIS A 33 -2.41 -7.35 12.05
C HIS A 33 -1.59 -7.44 10.76
N GLY A 34 -0.69 -6.47 10.56
CA GLY A 34 0.38 -6.56 9.58
C GLY A 34 0.02 -6.01 8.20
N ILE A 35 -1.02 -5.19 8.10
CA ILE A 35 -1.38 -4.43 6.89
C ILE A 35 -1.01 -2.94 6.95
N THR A 36 -0.67 -2.46 8.15
CA THR A 36 -0.19 -1.10 8.40
C THR A 36 1.34 -1.04 8.34
N VAL A 37 1.84 0.01 7.71
CA VAL A 37 3.26 0.40 7.73
C VAL A 37 3.32 1.92 7.79
N TRP A 38 4.45 2.44 8.24
CA TRP A 38 4.75 3.87 8.26
C TRP A 38 5.61 4.23 7.05
N GLY A 39 5.45 5.44 6.53
CA GLY A 39 6.21 5.89 5.38
C GLY A 39 5.98 7.37 5.08
N PRO A 40 6.90 8.00 4.33
CA PRO A 40 6.92 9.43 4.15
C PRO A 40 5.94 9.94 3.08
N LEU A 41 5.56 11.20 3.25
CA LEU A 41 4.92 12.06 2.26
C LEU A 41 5.82 13.27 2.03
N ALA A 42 6.13 13.58 0.78
CA ALA A 42 6.92 14.76 0.43
C ALA A 42 6.50 15.34 -0.93
N ARG A 43 7.02 16.52 -1.27
CA ARG A 43 6.73 17.20 -2.55
C ARG A 43 7.53 16.64 -3.73
N ASN A 44 8.62 15.95 -3.48
CA ASN A 44 9.46 15.34 -4.50
C ASN A 44 9.98 13.96 -4.02
N VAL A 45 10.58 13.21 -4.95
CA VAL A 45 11.07 11.84 -4.70
C VAL A 45 12.27 11.83 -3.76
N GLU A 46 13.16 12.80 -3.88
CA GLU A 46 14.40 12.88 -3.11
C GLU A 46 14.14 13.13 -1.63
N ASP A 47 13.26 14.07 -1.30
CA ASP A 47 12.82 14.36 0.08
C ASP A 47 12.11 13.15 0.69
N ALA A 48 11.24 12.48 -0.08
CA ALA A 48 10.56 11.26 0.39
C ALA A 48 11.57 10.14 0.65
N ALA A 49 12.60 10.00 -0.19
CA ALA A 49 13.65 9.01 -0.03
C ALA A 49 14.54 9.31 1.19
N LEU A 50 14.96 10.56 1.38
CA LEU A 50 15.74 11.01 2.54
C LEU A 50 14.97 10.78 3.84
N LEU A 51 13.68 11.12 3.89
CA LEU A 51 12.84 10.83 5.05
C LEU A 51 12.74 9.33 5.31
N LEU A 52 12.67 8.50 4.26
CA LEU A 52 12.66 7.06 4.43
C LEU A 52 13.99 6.53 4.99
N ASP A 53 15.14 7.09 4.60
CA ASP A 53 16.44 6.75 5.19
C ASP A 53 16.43 6.99 6.71
N VAL A 54 15.96 8.16 7.14
CA VAL A 54 15.87 8.53 8.57
C VAL A 54 14.90 7.62 9.33
N LEU A 55 13.76 7.29 8.73
CA LEU A 55 12.73 6.45 9.36
C LEU A 55 13.10 4.96 9.37
N SER A 56 14.04 4.53 8.54
CA SER A 56 14.34 3.11 8.36
C SER A 56 15.08 2.54 9.56
N GLY A 57 14.61 1.38 10.01
CA GLY A 57 15.14 0.70 11.18
C GLY A 57 14.05 -0.11 11.86
N SER A 58 14.47 -1.15 12.58
CA SER A 58 13.59 -2.02 13.34
C SER A 58 13.98 -2.04 14.82
N HIS A 59 12.98 -2.10 15.68
CA HIS A 59 13.14 -2.39 17.09
C HIS A 59 13.18 -3.93 17.30
N PRO A 60 13.92 -4.46 18.29
CA PRO A 60 13.96 -5.91 18.56
C PRO A 60 12.61 -6.57 18.81
N GLU A 61 11.63 -5.79 19.29
CA GLU A 61 10.26 -6.27 19.56
C GLU A 61 9.32 -6.13 18.34
N ASP A 62 9.79 -5.58 17.22
CA ASP A 62 8.95 -5.48 16.02
C ASP A 62 8.56 -6.87 15.51
N ALA A 63 7.27 -7.06 15.23
CA ALA A 63 6.74 -8.33 14.70
C ALA A 63 7.28 -8.66 13.30
N TYR A 64 7.83 -7.66 12.60
CA TYR A 64 8.43 -7.82 11.29
C TYR A 64 9.74 -7.03 11.24
N GLN A 65 10.83 -7.75 10.95
CA GLN A 65 12.17 -7.18 10.80
C GLN A 65 12.69 -7.58 9.42
N ILE A 66 13.45 -6.68 8.80
CA ILE A 66 14.13 -6.93 7.52
C ILE A 66 15.51 -6.32 7.58
N ASP A 67 16.43 -6.87 6.80
CA ASP A 67 17.80 -6.36 6.74
C ASP A 67 17.82 -4.88 6.33
N PRO A 68 18.80 -4.10 6.84
CA PRO A 68 19.08 -2.75 6.37
C PRO A 68 19.18 -2.70 4.84
N PRO A 69 18.78 -1.59 4.21
CA PRO A 69 18.91 -1.49 2.76
C PRO A 69 20.40 -1.51 2.37
N GLY A 70 20.75 -2.17 1.28
CA GLY A 70 22.15 -2.26 0.82
C GLY A 70 22.70 -0.93 0.26
N VAL A 71 21.83 0.05 0.03
CA VAL A 71 22.14 1.41 -0.42
C VAL A 71 21.10 2.34 0.20
N SER A 72 21.44 3.60 0.47
CA SER A 72 20.46 4.57 0.96
C SER A 72 19.37 4.82 -0.10
N PHE A 73 18.16 5.15 0.36
CA PHE A 73 17.04 5.46 -0.53
C PHE A 73 17.32 6.74 -1.31
N VAL A 74 17.93 7.76 -0.70
CA VAL A 74 18.28 9.01 -1.38
C VAL A 74 19.31 8.79 -2.50
N GLU A 75 20.32 7.94 -2.27
CA GLU A 75 21.25 7.54 -3.33
C GLU A 75 20.54 6.76 -4.43
N ALA A 76 19.65 5.84 -4.06
CA ALA A 76 18.85 5.10 -5.04
C ALA A 76 17.97 6.01 -5.90
N ALA A 77 17.42 7.09 -5.31
CA ALA A 77 16.58 8.08 -5.99
C ALA A 77 17.37 8.96 -6.96
N ARG A 78 18.65 9.22 -6.68
CA ARG A 78 19.54 10.01 -7.56
C ARG A 78 20.19 9.17 -8.65
N ARG A 79 20.16 7.84 -8.53
CA ARG A 79 20.79 6.93 -9.49
C ARG A 79 19.91 6.72 -10.72
N GLU A 80 20.53 6.73 -11.90
CA GLU A 80 19.89 6.29 -13.14
C GLU A 80 19.41 4.83 -13.02
N PRO A 81 18.11 4.54 -13.24
CA PRO A 81 17.56 3.19 -13.03
C PRO A 81 17.96 2.20 -14.13
N GLY A 82 18.60 2.66 -15.21
CA GLY A 82 18.84 1.87 -16.41
C GLY A 82 17.54 1.47 -17.10
N ARG A 83 17.54 0.31 -17.76
CA ARG A 83 16.37 -0.17 -18.52
C ARG A 83 15.52 -1.14 -17.68
N LEU A 84 14.32 -0.72 -17.30
CA LEU A 84 13.35 -1.53 -16.56
C LEU A 84 12.27 -2.14 -17.46
N ARG A 85 11.71 -3.27 -17.01
CA ARG A 85 10.49 -3.91 -17.53
C ARG A 85 9.30 -3.46 -16.68
N VAL A 86 8.40 -2.65 -17.23
CA VAL A 86 7.27 -2.07 -16.51
C VAL A 86 5.96 -2.66 -17.01
N ALA A 87 5.28 -3.43 -16.17
CA ALA A 87 3.92 -3.90 -16.44
C ALA A 87 2.91 -2.79 -16.19
N VAL A 88 2.00 -2.53 -17.12
CA VAL A 88 0.88 -1.59 -16.93
C VAL A 88 -0.39 -2.39 -16.68
N SER A 89 -1.07 -2.11 -15.58
CA SER A 89 -2.33 -2.76 -15.20
C SER A 89 -3.39 -1.75 -14.80
N PHE A 90 -4.59 -1.95 -15.34
CA PHE A 90 -5.81 -1.23 -14.93
C PHE A 90 -6.74 -2.11 -14.11
N ARG A 91 -6.33 -3.34 -13.79
CA ARG A 91 -7.09 -4.26 -12.96
C ARG A 91 -7.09 -3.73 -11.52
N THR A 92 -8.27 -3.63 -10.95
CA THR A 92 -8.43 -3.19 -9.57
C THR A 92 -8.31 -4.36 -8.60
N ALA A 93 -7.64 -4.12 -7.47
CA ALA A 93 -7.70 -5.02 -6.33
C ALA A 93 -9.05 -4.89 -5.61
N PHE A 94 -9.30 -5.80 -4.67
CA PHE A 94 -10.51 -5.79 -3.85
C PHE A 94 -10.81 -4.41 -3.21
N GLY A 95 -12.09 -4.01 -3.24
CA GLY A 95 -12.60 -2.81 -2.56
C GLY A 95 -12.52 -1.50 -3.34
N VAL A 96 -12.09 -1.53 -4.61
CA VAL A 96 -12.20 -0.36 -5.50
C VAL A 96 -13.57 -0.40 -6.18
N SER A 97 -14.49 0.44 -5.70
CA SER A 97 -15.80 0.65 -6.33
C SER A 97 -15.70 1.71 -7.42
N GLY A 98 -16.37 1.48 -8.55
CA GLY A 98 -16.53 2.45 -9.62
C GLY A 98 -15.65 2.21 -10.84
N ARG A 99 -16.13 2.71 -11.98
CA ARG A 99 -15.40 2.70 -13.25
C ARG A 99 -14.19 3.63 -13.15
N LEU A 100 -13.02 3.19 -13.59
CA LEU A 100 -11.83 4.04 -13.65
C LEU A 100 -12.13 5.34 -14.40
N HIS A 101 -11.86 6.48 -13.76
CA HIS A 101 -12.06 7.79 -14.35
C HIS A 101 -11.19 7.95 -15.62
N PRO A 102 -11.75 8.44 -16.75
CA PRO A 102 -11.02 8.55 -18.02
C PRO A 102 -9.74 9.39 -17.93
N GLU A 103 -9.75 10.46 -17.14
CA GLU A 103 -8.57 11.31 -16.95
C GLU A 103 -7.42 10.56 -16.26
N ILE A 104 -7.73 9.72 -15.26
CA ILE A 104 -6.74 8.91 -14.54
C ILE A 104 -6.17 7.84 -15.48
N ARG A 105 -7.03 7.20 -16.28
CA ARG A 105 -6.57 6.29 -17.34
C ARG A 105 -5.60 7.00 -18.29
N GLY A 106 -6.00 8.17 -18.81
CA GLY A 106 -5.17 8.96 -19.71
C GLY A 106 -3.83 9.37 -19.09
N ALA A 107 -3.81 9.72 -17.80
CA ALA A 107 -2.57 10.06 -17.09
C ALA A 107 -1.61 8.87 -16.99
N VAL A 108 -2.11 7.68 -16.67
CA VAL A 108 -1.31 6.45 -16.63
C VAL A 108 -0.78 6.10 -18.02
N GLU A 109 -1.59 6.23 -19.07
CA GLU A 109 -1.17 5.96 -20.44
C GLU A 109 -0.12 6.97 -20.95
N ARG A 110 -0.22 8.25 -20.57
CA ARG A 110 0.81 9.26 -20.87
C ARG A 110 2.12 8.93 -20.14
N LEU A 111 2.06 8.54 -18.87
CA LEU A 111 3.23 8.12 -18.12
C LEU A 111 3.87 6.86 -18.73
N ALA A 112 3.06 5.87 -19.14
CA ALA A 112 3.53 4.68 -19.82
C ALA A 112 4.31 5.01 -21.11
N ARG A 113 3.80 5.94 -21.94
CA ARG A 113 4.51 6.44 -23.12
C ARG A 113 5.82 7.14 -22.76
N ARG A 114 5.80 8.01 -21.74
CA ARG A 114 7.01 8.69 -21.29
C ARG A 114 8.10 7.71 -20.82
N LEU A 115 7.72 6.61 -20.17
CA LEU A 115 8.66 5.56 -19.77
C LEU A 115 9.25 4.81 -20.98
N ILE A 116 8.49 4.64 -22.06
CA ILE A 116 9.01 4.09 -23.34
C ILE A 116 10.05 5.04 -23.93
N ASP A 117 9.75 6.35 -23.98
CA ASP A 117 10.66 7.37 -24.53
C ASP A 117 11.99 7.44 -23.75
N LEU A 118 11.96 7.13 -22.44
CA LEU A 118 13.14 7.02 -21.57
C LEU A 118 13.88 5.67 -21.72
N GLY A 119 13.45 4.79 -22.63
CA GLY A 119 14.13 3.54 -22.98
C GLY A 119 13.65 2.29 -22.23
N HIS A 120 12.65 2.40 -21.34
CA HIS A 120 12.11 1.25 -20.62
C HIS A 120 11.27 0.33 -21.52
N LYS A 121 11.16 -0.95 -21.15
CA LYS A 121 10.24 -1.89 -21.79
C LYS A 121 8.90 -1.83 -21.06
N VAL A 122 7.90 -1.22 -21.67
CA VAL A 122 6.55 -1.10 -21.08
C VAL A 122 5.58 -2.04 -21.81
N PHE A 123 4.81 -2.83 -21.07
CA PHE A 123 3.88 -3.82 -21.65
C PHE A 123 2.66 -4.05 -20.76
N PRO A 124 1.50 -4.45 -21.32
CA PRO A 124 0.33 -4.77 -20.53
C PRO A 124 0.50 -6.10 -19.80
N ALA A 125 0.26 -6.12 -18.49
CA ALA A 125 0.17 -7.35 -17.71
C ALA A 125 -0.50 -7.08 -16.35
N ASP A 126 -1.34 -8.00 -15.90
CA ASP A 126 -2.12 -7.83 -14.67
C ASP A 126 -1.57 -8.66 -13.50
N PRO A 127 -1.45 -8.08 -12.30
CA PRO A 127 -1.27 -8.87 -11.09
C PRO A 127 -2.47 -9.80 -10.85
N ASP A 128 -2.19 -11.03 -10.41
CA ASP A 128 -3.22 -11.96 -9.99
C ASP A 128 -3.63 -11.67 -8.54
N TYR A 129 -4.61 -10.77 -8.38
CA TYR A 129 -5.12 -10.38 -7.07
C TYR A 129 -5.89 -11.50 -6.35
N GLY A 130 -6.37 -12.55 -7.05
CA GLY A 130 -7.15 -13.64 -6.45
C GLY A 130 -8.20 -13.14 -5.43
N LEU A 131 -8.15 -13.70 -4.22
CA LEU A 131 -9.03 -13.36 -3.10
C LEU A 131 -8.32 -12.51 -2.04
N VAL A 132 -7.47 -11.55 -2.45
CA VAL A 132 -6.74 -10.65 -1.51
C VAL A 132 -7.65 -9.93 -0.52
N GLY A 133 -8.92 -9.70 -0.86
CA GLY A 133 -9.92 -9.15 0.05
C GLY A 133 -10.13 -9.98 1.32
N LEU A 134 -10.05 -11.32 1.23
CA LEU A 134 -10.18 -12.21 2.38
C LEU A 134 -9.00 -12.10 3.36
N GLY A 135 -7.84 -11.64 2.88
CA GLY A 135 -6.71 -11.31 3.74
C GLY A 135 -6.81 -9.91 4.36
N LEU A 136 -7.42 -8.96 3.64
CA LEU A 136 -7.47 -7.55 4.04
C LEU A 136 -8.62 -7.24 4.99
N ILE A 137 -9.83 -7.70 4.72
CA ILE A 137 -11.03 -7.32 5.49
C ILE A 137 -10.94 -7.77 6.94
N PRO A 138 -10.66 -9.06 7.26
CA PRO A 138 -10.61 -9.49 8.65
C PRO A 138 -9.56 -8.74 9.46
N ARG A 139 -8.40 -8.47 8.84
CA ARG A 139 -7.31 -7.71 9.47
C ARG A 139 -7.68 -6.24 9.71
N GLY A 140 -8.32 -5.62 8.72
CA GLY A 140 -8.78 -4.23 8.81
C GLY A 140 -9.82 -4.03 9.90
N THR A 141 -10.88 -4.84 9.90
CA THR A 141 -11.98 -4.71 10.85
C THR A 141 -11.58 -5.14 12.27
N ALA A 142 -10.80 -6.22 12.42
CA ALA A 142 -10.25 -6.60 13.73
C ALA A 142 -9.31 -5.50 14.27
N GLY A 143 -8.43 -4.94 13.43
CA GLY A 143 -7.57 -3.83 13.82
C GLY A 143 -8.34 -2.58 14.25
N ALA A 144 -9.44 -2.25 13.57
CA ALA A 144 -10.32 -1.17 13.99
C ALA A 144 -10.94 -1.45 15.38
N ALA A 145 -11.45 -2.67 15.59
CA ALA A 145 -12.00 -3.08 16.88
C ALA A 145 -10.96 -2.99 18.01
N ASP A 146 -9.75 -3.53 17.79
CA ASP A 146 -8.66 -3.53 18.77
C ASP A 146 -8.22 -2.10 19.11
N TRP A 147 -8.17 -1.21 18.11
CA TRP A 147 -7.81 0.19 18.33
C TRP A 147 -8.87 0.93 19.15
N LEU A 148 -10.15 0.77 18.81
CA LEU A 148 -11.24 1.39 19.57
C LEU A 148 -11.29 0.87 21.02
N ASP A 149 -11.09 -0.44 21.21
CA ASP A 149 -11.05 -1.04 22.55
C ASP A 149 -9.89 -0.51 23.41
N SER A 150 -8.83 -0.02 22.79
CA SER A 150 -7.68 0.55 23.51
C SER A 150 -7.89 2.00 23.98
N ILE A 151 -8.96 2.68 23.55
CA ILE A 151 -9.22 4.09 23.85
C ILE A 151 -10.41 4.19 24.81
N PRO A 152 -10.20 4.62 26.07
CA PRO A 152 -11.29 4.85 27.01
C PRO A 152 -12.27 5.90 26.48
N ASN A 153 -13.57 5.64 26.59
CA ASN A 153 -14.64 6.55 26.16
C ASN A 153 -14.54 7.01 24.70
N ALA A 154 -14.04 6.15 23.81
CA ALA A 154 -13.96 6.44 22.37
C ALA A 154 -15.33 6.82 21.80
N ARG A 155 -15.38 7.91 21.03
CA ARG A 155 -16.56 8.35 20.28
C ARG A 155 -16.25 8.31 18.78
N PRO A 156 -16.23 7.12 18.16
CA PRO A 156 -15.99 7.00 16.73
C PRO A 156 -17.15 7.59 15.92
N GLU A 157 -16.88 7.96 14.68
CA GLU A 157 -17.96 8.19 13.71
C GLU A 157 -18.61 6.85 13.31
N ARG A 158 -19.84 6.92 12.78
CA ARG A 158 -20.71 5.77 12.52
C ARG A 158 -20.05 4.65 11.69
N ARG A 159 -19.31 4.99 10.63
CA ARG A 159 -18.67 3.99 9.77
C ARG A 159 -17.56 3.25 10.53
N THR A 160 -16.76 3.96 11.31
CA THR A 160 -15.72 3.37 12.15
C THR A 160 -16.33 2.45 13.22
N GLU A 161 -17.47 2.82 13.80
CA GLU A 161 -18.24 1.96 14.72
C GLU A 161 -18.74 0.69 14.04
N ILE A 162 -19.24 0.79 12.80
CA ILE A 162 -19.66 -0.36 11.99
C ILE A 162 -18.46 -1.27 11.68
N GLU A 163 -17.33 -0.71 11.23
CA GLU A 163 -16.11 -1.46 10.92
C GLU A 163 -15.58 -2.21 12.16
N ALA A 164 -15.59 -1.56 13.33
CA ALA A 164 -15.22 -2.17 14.61
C ALA A 164 -16.22 -3.26 15.03
N THR A 165 -17.52 -3.05 14.85
CA THR A 165 -18.55 -4.05 15.16
C THR A 165 -18.36 -5.32 14.32
N ILE A 166 -18.11 -5.18 13.02
CA ILE A 166 -17.76 -6.30 12.13
C ILE A 166 -16.48 -6.99 12.64
N GLY A 167 -15.51 -6.21 13.10
CA GLY A 167 -14.28 -6.72 13.72
C GLY A 167 -14.54 -7.62 14.93
N ARG A 168 -15.38 -7.16 15.87
CA ARG A 168 -15.76 -7.91 17.08
C ARG A 168 -16.52 -9.19 16.76
N VAL A 169 -17.49 -9.11 15.85
CA VAL A 169 -18.40 -10.23 15.52
C VAL A 169 -17.70 -11.30 14.69
N ALA A 170 -16.94 -10.90 13.66
CA ALA A 170 -16.40 -11.82 12.66
C ALA A 170 -14.90 -11.62 12.39
N GLY A 171 -14.42 -10.38 12.29
CA GLY A 171 -13.04 -10.07 11.89
C GLY A 171 -11.99 -10.79 12.74
N ARG A 172 -12.12 -10.73 14.07
CA ARG A 172 -11.23 -11.42 15.02
C ARG A 172 -11.25 -12.94 14.86
N ARG A 173 -12.42 -13.54 14.59
CA ARG A 173 -12.57 -14.99 14.40
C ARG A 173 -11.93 -15.47 13.10
N LEU A 174 -11.97 -14.65 12.05
CA LEU A 174 -11.39 -14.97 10.74
C LEU A 174 -9.90 -14.64 10.64
N LEU A 175 -9.33 -13.94 11.62
CA LEU A 175 -7.95 -13.48 11.60
C LEU A 175 -6.91 -14.62 11.43
N PRO A 176 -7.01 -15.77 12.12
CA PRO A 176 -6.05 -16.86 11.95
C PRO A 176 -6.02 -17.39 10.52
N LEU A 177 -7.19 -17.53 9.89
CA LEU A 177 -7.31 -17.95 8.50
C LEU A 177 -6.72 -16.90 7.55
N ALA A 178 -7.05 -15.62 7.76
CA ALA A 178 -6.50 -14.51 6.98
C ALA A 178 -4.97 -14.41 7.08
N LYS A 179 -4.38 -14.68 8.26
CA LYS A 179 -2.92 -14.76 8.46
C LYS A 179 -2.33 -15.99 7.76
N ARG A 180 -2.97 -17.16 7.84
CA ARG A 180 -2.53 -18.40 7.17
C ARG A 180 -2.50 -18.30 5.65
N MET A 181 -3.40 -17.52 5.05
CA MET A 181 -3.45 -17.29 3.60
C MET A 181 -2.40 -16.29 3.08
N ASP A 182 -1.74 -15.51 3.95
CA ASP A 182 -0.79 -14.44 3.55
C ASP A 182 0.29 -14.91 2.58
N PRO A 183 1.01 -16.04 2.84
CA PRO A 183 2.10 -16.45 1.95
C PRO A 183 1.60 -16.86 0.56
N TYR A 184 0.43 -17.50 0.49
CA TYR A 184 -0.19 -17.89 -0.77
C TYR A 184 -0.59 -16.66 -1.59
N LEU A 185 -1.30 -15.70 -0.97
CA LEU A 185 -1.74 -14.48 -1.65
C LEU A 185 -0.55 -13.63 -2.11
N ARG A 186 0.50 -13.51 -1.28
CA ARG A 186 1.74 -12.79 -1.63
C ARG A 186 2.45 -13.44 -2.80
N ARG A 187 2.56 -14.78 -2.82
CA ARG A 187 3.15 -15.51 -3.95
C ARG A 187 2.33 -15.30 -5.23
N LYS A 188 1.01 -15.38 -5.13
CA LYS A 188 0.08 -15.22 -6.26
C LYS A 188 0.20 -13.84 -6.91
N VAL A 189 0.07 -12.77 -6.12
CA VAL A 189 0.27 -11.39 -6.60
C VAL A 189 1.70 -11.19 -7.11
N GLY A 190 2.69 -11.76 -6.39
CA GLY A 190 4.11 -11.60 -6.69
C GLY A 190 4.58 -12.26 -8.00
N ARG A 191 3.81 -13.17 -8.61
CA ARG A 191 4.17 -13.81 -9.89
C ARG A 191 4.42 -12.80 -11.01
N ILE A 192 3.77 -11.63 -10.97
CA ILE A 192 4.00 -10.57 -11.95
C ILE A 192 5.47 -10.13 -12.01
N PHE A 193 6.19 -10.20 -10.88
CA PHE A 193 7.59 -9.81 -10.80
C PHE A 193 8.56 -10.85 -11.41
N GLN A 194 8.06 -11.97 -11.90
CA GLN A 194 8.86 -12.89 -12.74
C GLN A 194 9.08 -12.30 -14.14
N VAL A 195 8.17 -11.45 -14.60
CA VAL A 195 8.22 -10.86 -15.96
C VAL A 195 8.43 -9.34 -15.96
N ALA A 196 8.16 -8.66 -14.85
CA ALA A 196 8.30 -7.22 -14.69
C ALA A 196 9.20 -6.85 -13.50
N ASP A 197 9.90 -5.73 -13.60
CA ASP A 197 10.68 -5.14 -12.50
C ASP A 197 9.81 -4.18 -11.66
N ALA A 198 8.81 -3.55 -12.30
CA ALA A 198 7.83 -2.69 -11.65
C ALA A 198 6.43 -2.85 -12.26
N VAL A 199 5.39 -2.52 -11.49
CA VAL A 199 4.00 -2.50 -11.97
C VAL A 199 3.44 -1.08 -11.82
N LEU A 200 3.01 -0.50 -12.94
CA LEU A 200 2.34 0.80 -13.01
C LEU A 200 0.82 0.59 -12.98
N THR A 201 0.16 1.15 -11.97
CA THR A 201 -1.31 1.12 -11.82
C THR A 201 -1.84 2.48 -11.38
N PRO A 202 -3.10 2.81 -11.66
CA PRO A 202 -3.78 3.91 -10.97
C PRO A 202 -3.70 3.76 -9.45
N THR A 203 -3.45 4.85 -8.72
CA THR A 203 -3.48 4.82 -7.24
C THR A 203 -4.91 4.82 -6.71
N THR A 204 -5.79 5.60 -7.34
CA THR A 204 -7.23 5.67 -7.07
C THR A 204 -8.01 5.50 -8.37
N ALA A 205 -9.26 5.05 -8.29
CA ALA A 205 -10.14 4.97 -9.45
C ALA A 205 -10.86 6.28 -9.77
N GLN A 206 -10.94 7.18 -8.79
CA GLN A 206 -11.64 8.46 -8.86
C GLN A 206 -10.73 9.60 -8.40
N PRO A 207 -10.97 10.83 -8.89
CA PRO A 207 -10.43 12.05 -8.30
C PRO A 207 -10.91 12.23 -6.85
N PRO A 208 -10.37 13.21 -6.11
CA PRO A 208 -10.86 13.53 -4.77
C PRO A 208 -12.37 13.76 -4.77
N LEU A 209 -13.07 13.11 -3.84
CA LEU A 209 -14.51 13.32 -3.66
C LEU A 209 -14.76 14.67 -2.98
N ARG A 210 -15.93 15.27 -3.24
CA ARG A 210 -16.37 16.44 -2.49
C ARG A 210 -16.60 16.07 -1.03
N VAL A 211 -16.32 17.01 -0.13
CA VAL A 211 -16.61 16.84 1.30
C VAL A 211 -18.12 16.65 1.47
N GLY A 212 -18.51 15.56 2.14
CA GLY A 212 -19.92 15.21 2.40
C GLY A 212 -20.63 14.43 1.27
N ALA A 213 -19.89 14.01 0.22
CA ALA A 213 -20.41 13.15 -0.84
C ALA A 213 -20.66 11.70 -0.41
#